data_AF-T1HC54-F1
#
_entry.id   AF-T1HC54-F1
#
_cell.length_a   1.000
_cell.length_b   1.000
_cell.length_c   1.000
_cell.angle_alpha   90.00
_cell.angle_beta   90.00
_cell.angle_gamma   90.00
#
_symmetry.space_group_name_H-M   'P 1'
#
loop_
_entity.id
_entity.type
_entity.pdbx_description
1 polymer ?
#
loop_
_entity_poly.entity_id
_entity_poly.type
_entity_poly.pdbx_seq_one_letter_code
_entity_poly.pdbx_strand_id
1 'polypeptide(L)'
;MTDLSLRRSSGYAKMKQLLEMLRIKADVEIVDDWSRLRASLRGTDMDLDTNNETSRIYLSNVNRLILKKSTETAISFLYLDCPPDSVDLYAEYLDCLNQLTLSLRPCLLVHGIRAVTSTTL
;
A
#
# COMPACT_ATOMS: atom_id res chain seq x y z
N MET A 1 9.30 15.28 19.74
CA MET A 1 8.42 14.64 20.73
C MET A 1 7.65 13.54 20.02
N THR A 2 8.16 12.31 20.07
CA THR A 2 7.62 11.14 19.36
C THR A 2 6.71 10.37 20.31
N ASP A 3 5.47 10.14 19.90
CA ASP A 3 4.39 9.60 20.73
C ASP A 3 4.67 8.13 21.13
N LEU A 4 4.81 7.88 22.44
CA LEU A 4 5.11 6.59 23.04
C LEU A 4 3.99 5.55 22.85
N SER A 5 2.78 5.97 22.46
CA SER A 5 1.67 5.05 22.17
C SER A 5 1.88 4.24 20.88
N LEU A 6 2.60 4.81 19.91
CA LEU A 6 2.83 4.24 18.58
C LEU A 6 3.69 2.97 18.62
N ARG A 7 4.68 2.92 19.54
CA ARG A 7 5.56 1.76 19.78
C ARG A 7 4.81 0.53 20.29
N ARG A 8 3.59 0.68 20.80
CA ARG A 8 2.82 -0.40 21.45
C ARG A 8 1.88 -1.15 20.51
N SER A 9 1.73 -0.71 19.25
CA SER A 9 0.90 -1.44 18.28
C SER A 9 1.60 -2.75 17.85
N SER A 10 0.87 -3.86 17.89
CA SER A 10 1.40 -5.19 17.53
C SER A 10 1.94 -5.24 16.10
N GLY A 11 1.32 -4.50 15.19
CA GLY A 11 1.76 -4.36 13.80
C GLY A 11 3.09 -3.63 13.64
N TYR A 12 3.31 -2.53 14.37
CA TYR A 12 4.58 -1.79 14.34
C TYR A 12 5.73 -2.64 14.88
N ALA A 13 5.52 -3.30 16.01
CA ALA A 13 6.54 -4.17 16.62
C ALA A 13 6.93 -5.31 15.67
N LYS A 14 5.94 -5.96 15.04
CA LYS A 14 6.17 -7.01 14.05
C LYS A 14 6.91 -6.50 12.81
N MET A 15 6.51 -5.35 12.26
CA MET A 15 7.17 -4.75 11.10
C MET A 15 8.63 -4.42 11.42
N LYS A 16 8.88 -3.80 12.58
CA LYS A 16 10.23 -3.46 13.01
C LYS A 16 11.11 -4.70 13.19
N GLN A 17 10.58 -5.75 13.80
CA GLN A 17 11.27 -7.03 13.93
C GLN A 17 11.63 -7.62 12.56
N LEU A 18 10.73 -7.54 11.57
CA LEU A 18 11.02 -8.00 10.21
C LEU A 18 12.12 -7.17 9.54
N LEU A 19 12.08 -5.84 9.65
CA LEU A 19 13.14 -4.97 9.12
C LEU A 19 14.50 -5.31 9.74
N GLU A 20 14.54 -5.57 11.05
CA GLU A 20 15.76 -5.99 11.77
C GLU A 20 16.26 -7.36 11.29
N MET A 21 15.38 -8.36 11.21
CA MET A 21 15.72 -9.70 10.71
C MET A 21 16.24 -9.69 9.28
N LEU A 22 15.66 -8.84 8.43
CA LEU A 22 16.03 -8.68 7.02
C LEU A 22 17.20 -7.71 6.83
N ARG A 23 17.71 -7.11 7.92
CA ARG A 23 18.80 -6.09 7.90
C ARG A 23 18.47 -4.89 7.00
N ILE A 24 17.20 -4.55 6.87
CA ILE A 24 16.73 -3.41 6.09
C ILE A 24 16.78 -2.18 6.98
N LYS A 25 17.66 -1.22 6.65
CA LYS A 25 17.71 0.07 7.33
C LYS A 25 16.59 0.96 6.81
N ALA A 26 15.45 0.96 7.50
CA ALA A 26 14.28 1.77 7.16
C ALA A 26 13.59 2.31 8.42
N ASP A 27 12.91 3.44 8.24
CA ASP A 27 12.03 4.02 9.26
C ASP A 27 10.57 3.62 8.99
N VAL A 28 9.83 3.35 10.05
CA VAL A 28 8.40 3.01 9.97
C VAL A 28 7.60 4.23 10.38
N GLU A 29 6.82 4.77 9.44
CA GLU A 29 5.88 5.84 9.68
C GLU A 29 4.45 5.29 9.71
N ILE A 30 3.70 5.64 10.75
CA ILE A 30 2.28 5.27 10.87
C ILE A 30 1.44 6.36 10.21
N VAL A 31 0.44 5.93 9.43
CA VAL A 31 -0.48 6.86 8.76
C VAL A 31 -1.74 7.03 9.61
N ASP A 32 -1.81 8.14 10.33
CA ASP A 32 -2.95 8.46 11.20
C ASP A 32 -4.24 8.74 10.42
N ASP A 33 -4.09 9.36 9.23
CA ASP A 33 -5.21 9.72 8.34
C ASP A 33 -5.93 8.49 7.76
N TRP A 34 -5.32 7.31 7.85
CA TRP A 34 -5.89 6.05 7.35
C TRP A 34 -7.19 5.68 8.05
N SER A 35 -7.27 5.96 9.36
CA SER A 35 -8.46 5.70 10.18
C SER A 35 -9.67 6.49 9.68
N ARG A 36 -9.43 7.74 9.25
CA ARG A 36 -10.46 8.65 8.72
C ARG A 36 -10.92 8.21 7.34
N LEU A 37 -9.98 7.83 6.47
CA LEU A 37 -10.29 7.24 5.16
C LEU A 37 -11.14 5.98 5.33
N ARG A 38 -10.74 5.08 6.22
CA ARG A 38 -11.49 3.84 6.47
C ARG A 38 -12.88 4.13 7.04
N ALA A 39 -13.04 5.16 7.88
CA ALA A 39 -14.33 5.58 8.40
C ALA A 39 -15.25 6.14 7.30
N SER A 40 -14.72 6.89 6.33
CA SER A 40 -15.50 7.38 5.17
C SER A 40 -15.95 6.27 4.22
N LEU A 41 -15.36 5.07 4.32
CA LEU A 41 -15.68 3.90 3.51
C LEU A 41 -16.57 2.89 4.26
N ARG A 42 -16.93 3.14 5.53
CA ARG A 42 -17.79 2.25 6.31
C ARG A 42 -19.24 2.37 5.81
N GLY A 43 -19.76 1.29 5.23
CA GLY A 43 -21.15 1.19 4.75
C GLY A 43 -21.28 0.76 3.30
N THR A 44 -20.16 0.72 2.56
CA THR A 44 -20.08 0.25 1.18
C THR A 44 -19.33 -1.08 1.14
N ASP A 45 -19.87 -2.06 0.41
CA ASP A 45 -19.16 -3.32 0.14
C ASP A 45 -17.94 -3.00 -0.73
N MET A 46 -16.75 -3.08 -0.13
CA MET A 46 -15.49 -2.87 -0.83
C MET A 46 -15.16 -4.14 -1.59
N ASP A 47 -15.78 -4.30 -2.75
CA ASP A 47 -15.33 -5.25 -3.74
C ASP A 47 -14.21 -4.61 -4.57
N LEU A 48 -12.97 -5.04 -4.34
CA LEU A 48 -11.79 -4.59 -5.10
C LEU A 48 -11.76 -5.19 -6.51
N ASP A 49 -12.54 -6.25 -6.75
CA ASP A 49 -12.63 -6.91 -8.06
C ASP A 49 -13.54 -6.13 -9.02
N THR A 50 -14.42 -5.27 -8.48
CA THR A 50 -15.31 -4.41 -9.25
C THR A 50 -14.84 -2.95 -9.16
N ASN A 51 -14.65 -2.27 -10.30
CA ASN A 51 -14.22 -0.87 -10.35
C ASN A 51 -15.37 0.11 -10.00
N ASN A 52 -15.92 -0.05 -8.81
CA ASN A 52 -16.99 0.76 -8.27
C ASN A 52 -16.45 2.10 -7.73
N GLU A 53 -17.35 3.07 -7.54
CA GLU A 53 -17.02 4.42 -7.08
C GLU A 53 -16.25 4.42 -5.75
N THR A 54 -16.56 3.48 -4.87
CA THR A 54 -15.93 3.37 -3.56
C THR A 54 -14.46 2.95 -3.69
N SER A 55 -14.18 1.97 -4.55
CA SER A 55 -12.83 1.52 -4.89
C SER A 55 -12.01 2.65 -5.50
N ARG A 56 -12.59 3.46 -6.41
CA ARG A 56 -11.92 4.64 -6.99
C ARG A 56 -11.59 5.71 -5.95
N ILE A 57 -12.53 6.04 -5.07
CA ILE A 57 -12.30 6.99 -3.97
C ILE A 57 -11.20 6.49 -3.05
N TYR A 58 -11.20 5.20 -2.72
CA TYR A 58 -10.14 4.59 -1.92
C TYR A 58 -8.77 4.72 -2.58
N LEU A 59 -8.64 4.29 -3.85
CA LEU A 59 -7.38 4.33 -4.59
C LEU A 59 -6.84 5.76 -4.75
N SER A 60 -7.71 6.74 -5.02
CA SER A 60 -7.34 8.15 -5.10
C SER A 60 -6.78 8.69 -3.77
N ASN A 61 -7.41 8.33 -2.65
CA ASN A 61 -6.91 8.72 -1.33
C ASN A 61 -5.59 8.04 -0.97
N VAL A 62 -5.41 6.77 -1.35
CA VAL A 62 -4.13 6.05 -1.20
C VAL A 62 -3.04 6.72 -2.02
N ASN A 63 -3.29 7.02 -3.29
CA ASN A 63 -2.34 7.71 -4.17
C ASN A 63 -1.90 9.05 -3.55
N ARG A 64 -2.86 9.88 -3.12
CA ARG A 64 -2.58 11.18 -2.48
C ARG A 64 -1.76 11.06 -1.21
N LEU A 65 -2.03 10.02 -0.41
CA LEU A 65 -1.26 9.72 0.79
C LEU A 65 0.18 9.36 0.45
N ILE A 66 0.40 8.47 -0.52
CA ILE A 66 1.75 8.08 -0.96
C ILE A 66 2.48 9.32 -1.45
N LEU A 67 1.88 10.13 -2.34
CA LEU A 67 2.47 11.38 -2.85
C LEU A 67 2.92 12.32 -1.74
N LYS A 68 2.09 12.53 -0.71
CA LYS A 68 2.40 13.39 0.44
C LYS A 68 3.61 12.89 1.23
N LYS A 69 3.83 11.57 1.29
CA LYS A 69 4.91 10.93 2.05
C LYS A 69 6.15 10.64 1.20
N SER A 70 6.01 10.59 -0.11
CA SER A 70 7.08 10.23 -1.05
C SER A 70 7.55 11.41 -1.89
N THR A 71 7.76 12.59 -1.27
CA THR A 71 8.28 13.77 -1.98
C THR A 71 9.77 13.65 -2.29
N GLU A 72 10.55 12.93 -1.47
CA GLU A 72 12.03 12.79 -1.63
C GLU A 72 12.55 11.36 -1.93
N THR A 73 11.81 10.28 -1.63
CA THR A 73 11.91 8.89 -2.18
C THR A 73 12.36 8.68 -3.66
N ALA A 74 13.56 8.18 -3.93
CA ALA A 74 14.01 7.89 -5.30
C ALA A 74 13.13 6.88 -6.08
N ILE A 75 12.56 5.88 -5.39
CA ILE A 75 11.70 4.84 -5.97
C ILE A 75 10.68 4.33 -4.94
N SER A 76 9.44 4.11 -5.36
CA SER A 76 8.37 3.54 -4.54
C SER A 76 8.12 2.07 -4.90
N PHE A 77 8.18 1.18 -3.92
CA PHE A 77 7.81 -0.23 -4.11
C PHE A 77 6.40 -0.44 -3.60
N LEU A 78 5.50 -0.90 -4.46
CA LEU A 78 4.13 -1.25 -4.11
C LEU A 78 3.88 -2.72 -4.43
N TYR A 79 3.01 -3.35 -3.67
CA TYR A 79 2.55 -4.69 -4.00
C TYR A 79 1.64 -4.62 -5.23
N LEU A 80 1.81 -5.57 -6.15
CA LEU A 80 0.93 -5.79 -7.28
C LEU A 80 -0.06 -6.90 -6.91
N ASP A 81 -1.34 -6.57 -6.84
CA ASP A 81 -2.39 -7.58 -6.64
C ASP A 81 -2.46 -8.53 -7.83
N CYS A 82 -2.96 -9.76 -7.61
CA CYS A 82 -3.19 -10.70 -8.69
C CYS A 82 -4.13 -10.07 -9.74
N PRO A 83 -3.86 -10.25 -11.04
CA PRO A 83 -4.84 -9.86 -12.05
C PRO A 83 -6.13 -10.69 -11.86
N PRO A 84 -7.30 -10.15 -12.23
CA PRO A 84 -8.55 -10.89 -12.19
C PRO A 84 -8.50 -12.09 -13.14
N ASP A 85 -9.32 -13.12 -12.88
CA ASP A 85 -9.36 -14.33 -13.72
C ASP A 85 -10.06 -14.08 -15.07
N SER A 86 -11.01 -13.13 -15.09
CA SER A 86 -11.81 -12.79 -16.27
C SER A 86 -11.16 -11.70 -17.11
N VAL A 87 -10.93 -11.98 -18.39
CA VAL A 87 -10.33 -11.03 -19.35
C VAL A 87 -11.12 -9.73 -19.47
N ASP A 88 -12.45 -9.79 -19.31
CA ASP A 88 -13.33 -8.62 -19.38
C ASP A 88 -13.02 -7.58 -18.30
N LEU A 89 -12.38 -7.98 -17.19
CA LEU A 89 -12.00 -7.11 -16.07
C LEU A 89 -10.58 -6.52 -16.21
N TYR A 90 -9.83 -6.88 -17.27
CA TYR A 90 -8.42 -6.46 -17.39
C TYR A 90 -8.28 -4.95 -17.57
N ALA A 91 -9.18 -4.35 -18.35
CA ALA A 91 -9.18 -2.91 -18.56
C ALA A 91 -9.44 -2.16 -17.23
N GLU A 92 -10.43 -2.63 -16.46
CA GLU A 92 -10.77 -2.06 -15.16
C GLU A 92 -9.62 -2.21 -14.15
N TYR A 93 -8.98 -3.36 -14.11
CA TYR A 93 -7.81 -3.62 -13.27
C TYR A 93 -6.65 -2.68 -13.61
N LEU A 94 -6.33 -2.50 -14.90
CA LEU A 94 -5.29 -1.56 -15.33
C LEU A 94 -5.64 -0.11 -14.99
N ASP A 95 -6.92 0.27 -15.08
CA ASP A 95 -7.39 1.60 -14.67
C ASP A 95 -7.22 1.83 -13.16
N CYS A 96 -7.46 0.81 -12.33
CA CYS A 96 -7.20 0.86 -10.90
C CYS A 96 -5.71 1.05 -10.60
N LEU A 97 -4.84 0.30 -11.27
CA LEU A 97 -3.38 0.46 -11.14
C LEU A 97 -2.93 1.87 -11.57
N ASN A 98 -3.44 2.35 -12.70
CA ASN A 98 -3.15 3.70 -13.20
C ASN A 98 -3.55 4.78 -12.20
N GLN A 99 -4.75 4.68 -11.61
CA GLN A 99 -5.21 5.61 -10.57
C GLN A 99 -4.32 5.57 -9.33
N LEU A 100 -3.93 4.36 -8.88
CA LEU A 100 -3.06 4.18 -7.73
C LEU A 100 -1.67 4.79 -7.95
N THR A 101 -1.12 4.67 -9.16
CA THR A 101 0.25 5.11 -9.49
C THR A 101 0.33 6.50 -10.11
N LEU A 102 -0.80 7.19 -10.29
CA LEU A 102 -0.86 8.48 -10.96
C LEU A 102 0.09 9.50 -10.31
N SER A 103 0.95 10.13 -11.12
CA SER A 103 1.90 11.16 -10.67
C SER A 103 2.91 10.73 -9.62
N LEU A 104 3.01 9.44 -9.29
CA LEU A 104 4.08 8.95 -8.42
C LEU A 104 5.42 9.12 -9.12
N ARG A 105 6.48 9.31 -8.32
CA ARG A 105 7.86 9.10 -8.78
C ARG A 105 8.09 7.64 -9.17
N PRO A 106 9.25 7.26 -9.75
CA PRO A 106 9.46 5.91 -10.25
C PRO A 106 8.92 4.86 -9.29
N CYS A 107 8.00 4.03 -9.78
CA CYS A 107 7.29 3.07 -8.96
C CYS A 107 7.44 1.68 -9.55
N LEU A 108 7.75 0.70 -8.71
CA LEU A 108 7.81 -0.71 -9.06
C LEU A 108 6.66 -1.44 -8.36
N LEU A 109 5.75 -2.00 -9.15
CA LEU A 109 4.70 -2.89 -8.68
C LEU A 109 5.26 -4.33 -8.65
N VAL A 110 5.22 -5.00 -7.48
CA VAL A 110 5.86 -6.30 -7.26
C VAL A 110 4.84 -7.32 -6.77
N HIS A 111 4.76 -8.46 -7.46
CA HIS A 111 4.02 -9.64 -7.01
C HIS A 111 4.98 -10.80 -6.77
N GLY A 112 4.90 -11.43 -5.59
CA GLY A 112 5.75 -12.58 -5.25
C GLY A 112 5.05 -13.89 -5.57
N ILE A 113 5.63 -14.72 -6.44
CA ILE A 113 5.06 -16.03 -6.83
C ILE A 113 5.17 -17.04 -5.66
N ARG A 114 6.18 -16.90 -4.80
CA ARG A 114 6.37 -17.70 -3.57
C ARG A 114 7.03 -16.83 -2.50
N ALA A 115 6.72 -17.07 -1.24
CA ALA A 115 7.41 -16.44 -0.11
C ALA A 115 8.86 -16.95 -0.08
N VAL A 116 9.76 -16.20 -0.71
CA VAL A 116 11.20 -16.43 -0.61
C VAL A 116 11.78 -15.30 0.20
N THR A 117 12.14 -15.59 1.45
CA THR A 117 12.91 -14.67 2.27
C THR A 117 14.38 -15.00 2.06
N SER A 118 15.08 -14.28 1.19
CA SER A 118 16.54 -14.45 1.06
C SER A 118 17.20 -13.81 2.27
N THR A 119 17.76 -14.65 3.16
CA THR A 119 18.59 -14.23 4.29
C THR A 119 20.08 -14.40 4.00
N THR A 120 20.43 -14.70 2.76
CA THR A 120 21.79 -15.06 2.34
C THR A 120 22.66 -13.83 2.09
N LEU A 121 23.89 -13.89 2.62
CA LEU A 121 24.97 -12.91 2.58
C LEU A 121 25.36 -12.46 1.16
#